data_AF-A0A1S2P4E9-F1
#
_entry.id   AF-A0A1S2P4E9-F1
#
_cell.length_a   1.000
_cell.length_b   1.000
_cell.length_c   1.000
_cell.angle_alpha   90.00
_cell.angle_beta   90.00
_cell.angle_gamma   90.00
#
_symmetry.space_group_name_H-M   'P 1'
#
loop_
_entity.id
_entity.type
_entity.pdbx_description
1 polymer ?
#
loop_
_entity_poly.entity_id
_entity_poly.type
_entity_poly.pdbx_seq_one_letter_code
_entity_poly.pdbx_strand_id
1 'polypeptide(L)'
;MTAVHDAPRPPRRFDDVPGWFPVLDQMLFDWLLAHQKSAGMRGDLLEVGVYMGKSAIFLGSRLRDGERYTVCDLFEGDAPDDANRAESTKSYGALSRRAFEENYLSFHGELPRVLQGPSSLVPEEVEPRSCRFVHVDASHLYEHVYADIGAAHDLLLPGGVVVLDDFRSEHTPGVSVAAWEAVLNRGLRPICLSTQKLYGTWGDPAPVQEELLAMARGREDCHLSVQEAAGHRIIRLKSKGMRAPSVPPSRHAAEPEPAPVAERTTVRPSAPAVPGRSLPRRIAADLLPPLLTRAIRSSRAARRSARG
;
A
#
# COMPACT_ATOMS: atom_id res chain seq x y z
N MET A 1 25.18 12.04 23.10
CA MET A 1 24.30 10.95 23.55
C MET A 1 23.37 10.64 22.40
N THR A 2 23.70 9.60 21.65
CA THR A 2 22.86 9.03 20.59
C THR A 2 21.55 8.58 21.22
N ALA A 3 20.43 9.01 20.65
CA ALA A 3 19.12 8.50 21.03
C ALA A 3 19.14 6.99 20.77
N VAL A 4 18.91 6.21 21.82
CA VAL A 4 18.63 4.79 21.70
C VAL A 4 17.34 4.70 20.88
N HIS A 5 17.43 4.23 19.64
CA HIS A 5 16.25 3.87 18.87
C HIS A 5 15.59 2.72 19.62
N ASP A 6 14.50 3.03 20.33
CA ASP A 6 13.66 2.02 20.98
C ASP A 6 13.23 1.04 19.88
N ALA A 7 13.51 -0.25 20.07
CA ALA A 7 13.11 -1.26 19.10
C ALA A 7 11.58 -1.15 18.88
N PRO A 8 11.09 -1.19 17.63
CA PRO A 8 9.67 -1.09 17.36
C PRO A 8 8.95 -2.20 18.14
N ARG A 9 7.93 -1.82 18.92
CA ARG A 9 7.15 -2.78 19.71
C ARG A 9 6.36 -3.69 18.77
N PRO A 10 6.23 -4.99 19.08
CA PRO A 10 5.40 -5.90 18.30
C PRO A 10 3.95 -5.39 18.19
N PRO A 11 3.32 -5.51 17.00
CA PRO A 11 1.96 -5.04 16.78
C PRO A 11 0.97 -5.86 17.62
N ARG A 12 0.06 -5.18 18.33
CA ARG A 12 -0.98 -5.81 19.14
C ARG A 12 -2.29 -5.98 18.36
N ARG A 13 -2.49 -5.16 17.35
CA ARG A 13 -3.61 -5.17 16.41
C ARG A 13 -3.06 -5.06 14.99
N PHE A 14 -3.84 -5.54 14.02
CA PHE A 14 -3.47 -5.46 12.62
C PHE A 14 -3.30 -4.01 12.13
N ASP A 15 -4.09 -3.09 12.67
CA ASP A 15 -3.98 -1.67 12.36
C ASP A 15 -2.66 -1.04 12.85
N ASP A 16 -2.01 -1.65 13.85
CA ASP A 16 -0.72 -1.18 14.38
C ASP A 16 0.43 -1.48 13.41
N VAL A 17 0.25 -2.43 12.47
CA VAL A 17 1.26 -2.75 11.45
C VAL A 17 1.35 -1.58 10.46
N PRO A 18 2.53 -0.96 10.27
CA PRO A 18 2.70 0.09 9.27
C PRO A 18 2.46 -0.42 7.85
N GLY A 19 1.85 0.40 7.01
CA GLY A 19 1.61 0.08 5.59
C GLY A 19 0.28 0.59 5.05
N TRP A 20 0.18 0.70 3.73
CA TRP A 20 -0.97 1.24 3.02
C TRP A 20 -1.83 0.12 2.45
N PHE A 21 -2.71 -0.43 3.30
CA PHE A 21 -3.64 -1.48 2.87
C PHE A 21 -5.08 -1.13 3.23
N PRO A 22 -5.75 -0.27 2.42
CA PRO A 22 -7.09 0.22 2.69
C PRO A 22 -8.14 -0.90 2.78
N VAL A 23 -9.23 -0.61 3.48
CA VAL A 23 -10.32 -1.57 3.73
C VAL A 23 -10.95 -2.16 2.47
N LEU A 24 -11.00 -1.39 1.38
CA LEU A 24 -11.51 -1.88 0.11
C LEU A 24 -10.60 -2.97 -0.47
N ASP A 25 -9.30 -2.75 -0.43
CA ASP A 25 -8.32 -3.69 -0.97
C ASP A 25 -8.23 -4.96 -0.12
N GLN A 26 -8.36 -4.83 1.21
CA GLN A 26 -8.55 -5.98 2.10
C GLN A 26 -9.78 -6.83 1.68
N MET A 27 -10.91 -6.19 1.43
CA MET A 27 -12.13 -6.89 0.98
C MET A 27 -11.95 -7.53 -0.40
N LEU A 28 -11.33 -6.83 -1.36
CA LEU A 28 -11.12 -7.35 -2.70
C LEU A 28 -10.16 -8.54 -2.70
N PHE A 29 -9.07 -8.49 -1.91
CA PHE A 29 -8.16 -9.62 -1.73
C PHE A 29 -8.91 -10.83 -1.14
N ASP A 30 -9.66 -10.61 -0.04
CA ASP A 30 -10.43 -11.67 0.62
C ASP A 30 -11.46 -12.29 -0.33
N TRP A 31 -12.22 -11.46 -1.04
CA TRP A 31 -13.26 -11.90 -1.96
C TRP A 31 -12.69 -12.67 -3.16
N LEU A 32 -11.61 -12.17 -3.79
CA LEU A 32 -10.99 -12.84 -4.94
C LEU A 32 -10.36 -14.18 -4.54
N LEU A 33 -9.66 -14.23 -3.41
CA LEU A 33 -9.05 -15.47 -2.90
C LEU A 33 -10.12 -16.48 -2.48
N ALA A 34 -11.24 -16.03 -1.90
CA ALA A 34 -12.39 -16.86 -1.58
C ALA A 34 -13.09 -17.38 -2.85
N HIS A 35 -13.26 -16.54 -3.88
CA HIS A 35 -13.80 -16.95 -5.18
C HIS A 35 -12.92 -18.03 -5.84
N GLN A 36 -11.59 -17.83 -5.88
CA GLN A 36 -10.66 -18.87 -6.36
C GLN A 36 -10.77 -20.17 -5.57
N LYS A 37 -10.92 -20.09 -4.25
CA LYS A 37 -11.12 -21.26 -3.39
C LYS A 37 -12.42 -21.99 -3.72
N SER A 38 -13.54 -21.29 -3.87
CA SER A 38 -14.83 -21.87 -4.22
C SER A 38 -14.83 -22.48 -5.63
N ALA A 39 -14.06 -21.91 -6.56
CA ALA A 39 -13.85 -22.47 -7.90
C ALA A 39 -12.89 -23.67 -7.93
N GLY A 40 -12.35 -24.09 -6.78
CA GLY A 40 -11.41 -25.22 -6.68
C GLY A 40 -10.01 -24.94 -7.22
N MET A 41 -9.70 -23.70 -7.65
CA MET A 41 -8.36 -23.32 -8.08
C MET A 41 -7.41 -23.46 -6.91
N ARG A 42 -6.22 -24.06 -7.12
CA ARG A 42 -5.10 -24.13 -6.16
C ARG A 42 -3.87 -23.52 -6.80
N GLY A 43 -2.99 -22.98 -5.98
CA GLY A 43 -1.74 -22.38 -6.45
C GLY A 43 -1.10 -21.48 -5.41
N ASP A 44 0.15 -21.15 -5.65
CA ASP A 44 0.97 -20.38 -4.74
C ASP A 44 0.52 -18.91 -4.69
N LEU A 45 0.94 -18.24 -3.61
CA LEU A 45 0.81 -16.80 -3.43
C LEU A 45 2.19 -16.16 -3.63
N LEU A 46 2.21 -14.99 -4.27
CA LEU A 46 3.41 -14.18 -4.42
C LEU A 46 3.09 -12.72 -4.12
N GLU A 47 3.97 -12.08 -3.36
CA GLU A 47 3.96 -10.63 -3.17
C GLU A 47 5.35 -10.04 -3.40
N VAL A 48 5.42 -8.99 -4.20
CA VAL A 48 6.65 -8.28 -4.58
C VAL A 48 6.51 -6.86 -4.05
N GLY A 49 7.32 -6.49 -3.06
CA GLY A 49 7.15 -5.31 -2.21
C GLY A 49 6.22 -5.64 -1.04
N VAL A 50 6.79 -5.78 0.16
CA VAL A 50 6.02 -6.11 1.39
C VAL A 50 6.14 -5.06 2.47
N TYR A 51 7.18 -4.22 2.43
CA TYR A 51 7.46 -3.22 3.45
C TYR A 51 7.44 -3.86 4.86
N MET A 52 6.58 -3.35 5.76
CA MET A 52 6.43 -3.85 7.13
C MET A 52 5.44 -5.02 7.27
N GLY A 53 4.93 -5.54 6.15
CA GLY A 53 4.20 -6.81 6.07
C GLY A 53 2.68 -6.72 6.23
N LYS A 54 2.05 -5.54 6.13
CA LYS A 54 0.60 -5.40 6.39
C LYS A 54 -0.26 -6.23 5.44
N SER A 55 -0.08 -6.06 4.13
CA SER A 55 -0.73 -6.87 3.10
C SER A 55 -0.27 -8.33 3.18
N ALA A 56 1.01 -8.57 3.48
CA ALA A 56 1.56 -9.91 3.58
C ALA A 56 0.92 -10.75 4.70
N ILE A 57 0.74 -10.17 5.89
CA ILE A 57 0.01 -10.78 7.00
C ILE A 57 -1.41 -11.14 6.57
N PHE A 58 -2.07 -10.26 5.81
CA PHE A 58 -3.42 -10.50 5.34
C PHE A 58 -3.49 -11.64 4.32
N LEU A 59 -2.58 -11.67 3.34
CA LEU A 59 -2.45 -12.72 2.33
C LEU A 59 -2.09 -14.06 2.95
N GLY A 60 -1.15 -14.09 3.90
CA GLY A 60 -0.75 -15.29 4.62
C GLY A 60 -1.92 -15.98 5.33
N SER A 61 -2.92 -15.21 5.78
CA SER A 61 -4.14 -15.74 6.40
C SER A 61 -5.07 -16.49 5.41
N ARG A 62 -4.80 -16.40 4.11
CA ARG A 62 -5.56 -17.04 3.00
C ARG A 62 -4.75 -18.11 2.29
N LEU A 63 -3.54 -18.42 2.79
CA LEU A 63 -2.76 -19.56 2.35
C LEU A 63 -3.46 -20.86 2.75
N ARG A 64 -3.44 -21.87 1.87
CA ARG A 64 -4.05 -23.17 2.13
C ARG A 64 -2.99 -24.26 2.21
N ASP A 65 -3.32 -25.36 2.88
CA ASP A 65 -2.43 -26.51 3.04
C ASP A 65 -1.90 -27.01 1.69
N GLY A 66 -0.58 -27.10 1.54
CA GLY A 66 0.07 -27.53 0.31
C GLY A 66 0.20 -26.45 -0.77
N GLU A 67 -0.16 -25.20 -0.48
CA GLU A 67 0.25 -24.02 -1.24
C GLU A 67 1.51 -23.41 -0.60
N ARG A 68 2.32 -22.70 -1.40
CA ARG A 68 3.45 -21.91 -0.90
C ARG A 68 3.14 -20.43 -0.96
N TYR A 69 3.72 -19.68 -0.03
CA TYR A 69 3.70 -18.22 -0.08
C TYR A 69 5.14 -17.70 -0.15
N THR A 70 5.43 -16.92 -1.19
CA THR A 70 6.72 -16.24 -1.37
C THR A 70 6.52 -14.73 -1.31
N VAL A 71 7.42 -14.06 -0.59
CA VAL A 71 7.50 -12.60 -0.54
C VAL A 71 8.87 -12.16 -1.06
N CYS A 72 8.92 -11.03 -1.78
CA CYS A 72 10.17 -10.44 -2.27
C CYS A 72 10.24 -8.96 -1.93
N ASP A 73 11.34 -8.51 -1.33
CA ASP A 73 11.57 -7.09 -1.00
C ASP A 73 13.07 -6.83 -0.86
N LEU A 74 13.49 -5.59 -1.09
CA LEU A 74 14.87 -5.14 -0.84
C LEU A 74 15.18 -5.09 0.66
N PHE A 75 14.19 -4.72 1.48
CA PHE A 75 14.36 -4.38 2.90
C PHE A 75 15.48 -3.34 3.12
N GLU A 76 16.47 -3.65 3.97
CA GLU A 76 17.69 -2.86 4.15
C GLU A 76 18.72 -3.00 3.02
N GLY A 77 18.39 -3.71 1.95
CA GLY A 77 19.24 -3.94 0.79
C GLY A 77 19.34 -2.73 -0.14
N ASP A 78 20.41 -2.71 -0.93
CA ASP A 78 20.64 -1.65 -1.91
C ASP A 78 19.62 -1.72 -3.06
N ALA A 79 18.90 -0.62 -3.27
CA ALA A 79 18.11 -0.46 -4.47
C ALA A 79 19.00 -0.49 -5.73
N PRO A 80 18.54 -1.11 -6.83
CA PRO A 80 19.35 -1.33 -8.02
C PRO A 80 19.70 -0.04 -8.77
N ASP A 81 18.97 1.06 -8.53
CA ASP A 81 19.20 2.36 -9.17
C ASP A 81 19.00 3.54 -8.19
N ASP A 82 19.51 4.71 -8.59
CA ASP A 82 19.53 5.91 -7.76
C ASP A 82 18.14 6.50 -7.46
N ALA A 83 17.17 6.29 -8.37
CA ALA A 83 15.82 6.83 -8.20
C ALA A 83 15.03 6.03 -7.16
N ASN A 84 15.06 4.69 -7.25
CA ASN A 84 14.54 3.80 -6.21
C ASN A 84 15.26 4.03 -4.88
N ARG A 85 16.58 4.22 -4.88
CA ARG A 85 17.36 4.50 -3.66
C ARG A 85 16.89 5.79 -2.98
N ALA A 86 16.65 6.85 -3.76
CA ALA A 86 16.19 8.13 -3.25
C ALA A 86 14.79 8.05 -2.63
N GLU A 87 13.92 7.22 -3.20
CA GLU A 87 12.60 6.91 -2.65
C GLU A 87 12.71 6.09 -1.36
N SER A 88 13.46 4.98 -1.38
CA SER A 88 13.65 4.13 -0.19
C SER A 88 14.24 4.88 1.00
N THR A 89 15.20 5.77 0.74
CA THR A 89 15.81 6.61 1.79
C THR A 89 14.80 7.57 2.43
N LYS A 90 13.82 8.07 1.66
CA LYS A 90 12.83 9.04 2.15
C LYS A 90 11.65 8.38 2.85
N SER A 91 11.19 7.24 2.34
CA SER A 91 9.93 6.61 2.75
C SER A 91 10.13 5.40 3.66
N TYR A 92 11.31 4.76 3.64
CA TYR A 92 11.55 3.44 4.24
C TYR A 92 12.75 3.39 5.20
N GLY A 93 13.20 4.51 5.76
CA GLY A 93 14.41 4.56 6.61
C GLY A 93 14.40 3.69 7.90
N ALA A 94 13.25 3.11 8.27
CA ALA A 94 13.11 2.14 9.36
C ALA A 94 12.86 0.70 8.89
N LEU A 95 12.74 0.47 7.58
CA LEU A 95 12.48 -0.83 6.99
C LEU A 95 13.67 -1.76 7.22
N SER A 96 13.38 -2.93 7.79
CA SER A 96 14.32 -4.05 7.80
C SER A 96 13.56 -5.35 7.64
N ARG A 97 14.23 -6.37 7.11
CA ARG A 97 13.69 -7.72 7.02
C ARG A 97 13.23 -8.21 8.38
N ARG A 98 14.02 -7.93 9.42
CA ARG A 98 13.69 -8.28 10.81
C ARG A 98 12.36 -7.67 11.27
N ALA A 99 12.12 -6.39 10.98
CA ALA A 99 10.88 -5.73 11.36
C ALA A 99 9.66 -6.35 10.65
N PHE A 100 9.80 -6.67 9.36
CA PHE A 100 8.79 -7.44 8.62
C PHE A 100 8.54 -8.80 9.27
N GLU A 101 9.59 -9.58 9.55
CA GLU A 101 9.47 -10.93 10.12
C GLU A 101 8.82 -10.90 11.52
N GLU A 102 9.21 -9.94 12.38
CA GLU A 102 8.60 -9.75 13.71
C GLU A 102 7.11 -9.37 13.61
N ASN A 103 6.75 -8.46 12.70
CA ASN A 103 5.35 -8.12 12.44
C ASN A 103 4.58 -9.33 11.92
N TYR A 104 5.11 -10.05 10.94
CA TYR A 104 4.45 -11.20 10.34
C TYR A 104 4.20 -12.31 11.37
N LEU A 105 5.24 -12.66 12.13
CA LEU A 105 5.17 -13.67 13.18
C LEU A 105 4.25 -13.25 14.33
N SER A 106 3.97 -11.97 14.52
CA SER A 106 2.96 -11.55 15.50
C SER A 106 1.57 -12.12 15.18
N PHE A 107 1.27 -12.43 13.92
CA PHE A 107 -0.03 -12.96 13.47
C PHE A 107 0.02 -14.41 12.98
N HIS A 108 1.19 -14.90 12.58
CA HIS A 108 1.37 -16.24 11.99
C HIS A 108 2.41 -17.07 12.74
N GLY A 109 2.29 -18.39 12.67
CA GLY A 109 3.21 -19.32 13.34
C GLY A 109 4.57 -19.45 12.63
N GLU A 110 4.58 -19.30 11.31
CA GLU A 110 5.74 -19.54 10.44
C GLU A 110 5.84 -18.43 9.38
N LEU A 111 7.05 -18.12 8.95
CA LEU A 111 7.29 -17.13 7.90
C LEU A 111 6.93 -17.67 6.52
N PRO A 112 6.53 -16.80 5.57
CA PRO A 112 6.56 -17.16 4.16
C PRO A 112 8.01 -17.34 3.71
N ARG A 113 8.22 -17.86 2.50
CA ARG A 113 9.53 -17.84 1.89
C ARG A 113 9.93 -16.40 1.56
N VAL A 114 11.01 -15.91 2.17
CA VAL A 114 11.48 -14.53 1.98
C VAL A 114 12.62 -14.48 0.97
N LEU A 115 12.42 -13.78 -0.14
CA LEU A 115 13.44 -13.42 -1.12
C LEU A 115 13.89 -11.98 -0.84
N GLN A 116 15.02 -11.83 -0.16
CA GLN A 116 15.60 -10.51 0.09
C GLN A 116 16.46 -10.09 -1.10
N GLY A 117 16.01 -9.11 -1.86
CA GLY A 117 16.70 -8.62 -3.06
C GLY A 117 15.76 -7.95 -4.06
N PRO A 118 16.27 -7.57 -5.24
CA PRO A 118 15.45 -6.98 -6.29
C PRO A 118 14.43 -7.99 -6.82
N SER A 119 13.29 -7.48 -7.30
CA SER A 119 12.22 -8.31 -7.88
C SER A 119 12.66 -9.13 -9.10
N SER A 120 13.77 -8.75 -9.74
CA SER A 120 14.40 -9.52 -10.84
C SER A 120 14.84 -10.93 -10.45
N LEU A 121 14.93 -11.25 -9.15
CA LEU A 121 15.21 -12.61 -8.67
C LEU A 121 13.98 -13.53 -8.78
N VAL A 122 12.78 -12.96 -8.74
CA VAL A 122 11.52 -13.71 -8.63
C VAL A 122 11.33 -14.75 -9.75
N PRO A 123 11.59 -14.45 -11.05
CA PRO A 123 11.40 -15.44 -12.12
C PRO A 123 12.29 -16.68 -12.02
N GLU A 124 13.47 -16.58 -11.40
CA GLU A 124 14.39 -17.72 -11.19
C GLU A 124 14.03 -18.52 -9.94
N GLU A 125 13.41 -17.85 -8.96
CA GLU A 125 13.12 -18.42 -7.65
C GLU A 125 11.71 -18.99 -7.53
N VAL A 126 10.76 -18.56 -8.36
CA VAL A 126 9.36 -18.99 -8.33
C VAL A 126 9.05 -19.80 -9.58
N GLU A 127 8.45 -20.97 -9.39
CA GLU A 127 8.13 -21.89 -10.48
C GLU A 127 7.13 -21.24 -11.46
N PRO A 128 7.38 -21.27 -12.79
CA PRO A 128 6.42 -20.81 -13.79
C PRO A 128 5.07 -21.51 -13.64
N ARG A 129 3.98 -20.79 -13.90
CA ARG A 129 2.60 -21.34 -13.80
C ARG A 129 2.29 -21.99 -12.44
N SER A 130 2.84 -21.49 -11.34
CA SER A 130 2.56 -22.01 -10.00
C SER A 130 1.63 -21.12 -9.18
N CYS A 131 1.62 -19.81 -9.43
CA CYS A 131 0.89 -18.86 -8.61
C CYS A 131 -0.57 -18.75 -9.06
N ARG A 132 -1.50 -18.63 -8.10
CA ARG A 132 -2.88 -18.23 -8.37
C ARG A 132 -3.12 -16.74 -8.12
N PHE A 133 -2.27 -16.10 -7.32
CA PHE A 133 -2.42 -14.70 -6.94
C PHE A 133 -1.05 -14.05 -6.78
N VAL A 134 -0.82 -12.94 -7.49
CA VAL A 134 0.42 -12.16 -7.46
C VAL A 134 0.08 -10.71 -7.13
N HIS A 135 0.70 -10.13 -6.10
CA HIS A 135 0.61 -8.71 -5.75
C HIS A 135 1.95 -8.02 -6.06
N VAL A 136 1.92 -6.94 -6.85
CA VAL A 136 3.08 -6.13 -7.24
C VAL A 136 2.94 -4.72 -6.64
N ASP A 137 3.84 -4.39 -5.72
CA ASP A 137 3.85 -3.19 -4.87
C ASP A 137 5.29 -2.79 -4.46
N ALA A 138 6.27 -2.97 -5.36
CA ALA A 138 7.68 -2.76 -5.06
C ALA A 138 8.23 -1.39 -5.50
N SER A 139 8.40 -1.20 -6.82
CA SER A 139 8.98 0.02 -7.39
C SER A 139 7.91 0.90 -8.04
N HIS A 140 8.16 2.21 -8.09
CA HIS A 140 7.30 3.16 -8.78
C HIS A 140 7.82 3.59 -10.17
N LEU A 141 8.94 3.00 -10.61
CA LEU A 141 9.53 3.27 -11.91
C LEU A 141 8.99 2.32 -12.97
N TYR A 142 8.76 2.85 -14.17
CA TYR A 142 8.13 2.13 -15.27
C TYR A 142 8.84 0.82 -15.60
N GLU A 143 10.17 0.82 -15.69
CA GLU A 143 10.99 -0.30 -16.14
C GLU A 143 10.86 -1.52 -15.22
N HIS A 144 10.85 -1.28 -13.90
CA HIS A 144 10.72 -2.34 -12.90
C HIS A 144 9.30 -2.89 -12.88
N VAL A 145 8.29 -2.01 -12.87
CA VAL A 145 6.87 -2.44 -12.88
C VAL A 145 6.55 -3.20 -14.17
N TYR A 146 7.07 -2.76 -15.31
CA TYR A 146 6.92 -3.45 -16.60
C TYR A 146 7.47 -4.88 -16.55
N ALA A 147 8.64 -5.05 -15.95
CA ALA A 147 9.29 -6.35 -15.76
C ALA A 147 8.51 -7.23 -14.78
N ASP A 148 8.08 -6.67 -13.64
CA ASP A 148 7.31 -7.38 -12.62
C ASP A 148 5.95 -7.86 -13.15
N ILE A 149 5.27 -7.06 -13.97
CA ILE A 149 4.05 -7.48 -14.68
C ILE A 149 4.35 -8.65 -15.62
N GLY A 150 5.51 -8.66 -16.28
CA GLY A 150 5.94 -9.75 -17.14
C GLY A 150 6.19 -11.03 -16.36
N ALA A 151 6.92 -10.94 -15.25
CA ALA A 151 7.11 -12.06 -14.34
C ALA A 151 5.76 -12.59 -13.83
N ALA A 152 4.85 -11.71 -13.39
CA ALA A 152 3.52 -12.10 -12.94
C ALA A 152 2.74 -12.89 -14.00
N HIS A 153 2.80 -12.48 -15.27
CA HIS A 153 2.15 -13.20 -16.38
C HIS A 153 2.66 -14.65 -16.51
N ASP A 154 3.97 -14.84 -16.42
CA ASP A 154 4.61 -16.15 -16.65
C ASP A 154 4.45 -17.08 -15.43
N LEU A 155 4.40 -16.51 -14.23
CA LEU A 155 4.23 -17.23 -12.97
C LEU A 155 2.76 -17.60 -12.69
N LEU A 156 1.80 -16.86 -13.22
CA LEU A 156 0.37 -17.11 -12.98
C LEU A 156 -0.15 -18.33 -13.75
N LEU A 157 -0.91 -19.16 -13.03
CA LEU A 157 -1.80 -20.17 -13.56
C LEU A 157 -2.87 -19.52 -14.47
N PRO A 158 -3.45 -20.27 -15.43
CA PRO A 158 -4.64 -19.83 -16.16
C PRO A 158 -5.76 -19.43 -15.19
N GLY A 159 -6.30 -18.23 -15.36
CA GLY A 159 -7.32 -17.65 -14.46
C GLY A 159 -6.77 -17.09 -13.14
N GLY A 160 -5.45 -17.12 -12.94
CA GLY A 160 -4.80 -16.45 -11.83
C GLY A 160 -4.96 -14.92 -11.91
N VAL A 161 -4.79 -14.27 -10.76
CA VAL A 161 -5.01 -12.83 -10.60
C VAL A 161 -3.69 -12.12 -10.32
N VAL A 162 -3.46 -11.02 -11.03
CA VAL A 162 -2.42 -10.03 -10.68
C VAL A 162 -3.09 -8.80 -10.08
N VAL A 163 -2.45 -8.23 -9.07
CA VAL A 163 -2.83 -6.97 -8.45
C VAL A 163 -1.66 -6.01 -8.56
N LEU A 164 -1.88 -4.85 -9.16
CA LEU A 164 -0.87 -3.81 -9.35
C LEU A 164 -1.21 -2.63 -8.43
N ASP A 165 -0.35 -2.35 -7.47
CA ASP A 165 -0.53 -1.21 -6.57
C ASP A 165 -0.22 0.12 -7.25
N ASP A 166 -0.67 1.21 -6.62
CA ASP A 166 -0.34 2.60 -6.95
C ASP A 166 -0.50 3.06 -8.41
N PHE A 167 -1.22 2.33 -9.27
CA PHE A 167 -1.41 2.70 -10.68
C PHE A 167 -2.18 4.02 -10.88
N ARG A 168 -2.71 4.64 -9.82
CA ARG A 168 -3.39 5.96 -9.85
C ARG A 168 -2.79 6.98 -8.88
N SER A 169 -1.68 6.65 -8.24
CA SER A 169 -1.02 7.58 -7.32
C SER A 169 -0.28 8.66 -8.11
N GLU A 170 -0.43 9.92 -7.72
CA GLU A 170 0.07 11.06 -8.50
C GLU A 170 1.61 11.08 -8.64
N HIS A 171 2.30 10.49 -7.67
CA HIS A 171 3.75 10.45 -7.60
C HIS A 171 4.36 9.22 -8.30
N THR A 172 3.53 8.32 -8.82
CA THR A 172 3.94 7.04 -9.42
C THR A 172 3.52 6.88 -10.89
N PRO A 173 3.72 7.90 -11.76
CA PRO A 173 3.22 7.86 -13.13
C PRO A 173 3.76 6.67 -13.95
N GLY A 174 4.96 6.17 -13.63
CA GLY A 174 5.54 4.99 -14.27
C GLY A 174 4.69 3.74 -14.07
N VAL A 175 4.10 3.57 -12.89
CA VAL A 175 3.19 2.46 -12.56
C VAL A 175 1.92 2.54 -13.40
N SER A 176 1.32 3.73 -13.51
CA SER A 176 0.14 3.95 -14.36
C SER A 176 0.42 3.58 -15.82
N VAL A 177 1.56 4.00 -16.35
CA VAL A 177 1.96 3.73 -17.73
C VAL A 177 2.14 2.22 -17.94
N ALA A 178 2.88 1.54 -17.06
CA ALA A 178 3.12 0.10 -17.17
C ALA A 178 1.83 -0.72 -17.05
N ALA A 179 0.94 -0.37 -16.10
CA ALA A 179 -0.33 -1.08 -15.91
C ALA A 179 -1.24 -0.97 -17.14
N TRP A 180 -1.40 0.23 -17.71
CA TRP A 180 -2.24 0.41 -18.90
C TRP A 180 -1.59 -0.09 -20.18
N GLU A 181 -0.27 -0.01 -20.31
CA GLU A 181 0.48 -0.64 -21.40
C GLU A 181 0.28 -2.17 -21.38
N ALA A 182 0.33 -2.79 -20.21
CA ALA A 182 0.05 -4.22 -20.07
C ALA A 182 -1.38 -4.59 -20.49
N VAL A 183 -2.36 -3.74 -20.18
CA VAL A 183 -3.76 -3.94 -20.59
C VAL A 183 -3.91 -3.84 -22.11
N LEU A 184 -3.39 -2.77 -22.68
CA LEU A 184 -3.62 -2.43 -24.09
C LEU A 184 -2.76 -3.25 -25.06
N ASN A 185 -1.55 -3.63 -24.64
CA ASN A 185 -0.54 -4.21 -25.54
C ASN A 185 -0.11 -5.62 -25.17
N ARG A 186 -0.30 -6.05 -23.91
CA ARG A 186 0.23 -7.33 -23.38
C ARG A 186 -0.86 -8.26 -22.86
N GLY A 187 -2.12 -7.98 -23.20
CA GLY A 187 -3.25 -8.89 -23.00
C GLY A 187 -3.77 -8.99 -21.56
N LEU A 188 -3.29 -8.14 -20.63
CA LEU A 188 -3.86 -8.08 -19.29
C LEU A 188 -5.31 -7.59 -19.37
N ARG A 189 -6.25 -8.31 -18.77
CA ARG A 189 -7.66 -7.94 -18.77
C ARG A 189 -8.09 -7.50 -17.38
N PRO A 190 -8.54 -6.25 -17.20
CA PRO A 190 -8.99 -5.76 -15.91
C PRO A 190 -10.19 -6.56 -15.38
N ILE A 191 -10.11 -6.99 -14.13
CA ILE A 191 -11.25 -7.49 -13.35
C ILE A 191 -11.95 -6.29 -12.73
N CYS A 192 -11.23 -5.50 -11.93
CA CYS A 192 -11.74 -4.29 -11.32
C CYS A 192 -10.62 -3.34 -10.89
N LEU A 193 -11.01 -2.12 -10.53
CA LEU A 193 -10.15 -1.10 -9.96
C LEU A 193 -10.65 -0.72 -8.56
N SER A 194 -9.73 -0.60 -7.62
CA SER A 194 -9.96 0.15 -6.39
C SER A 194 -9.56 1.62 -6.59
N THR A 195 -9.37 2.36 -5.50
CA THR A 195 -8.85 3.73 -5.58
C THR A 195 -7.44 3.75 -6.16
N GLN A 196 -6.57 2.83 -5.71
CA GLN A 196 -5.14 2.81 -6.01
C GLN A 196 -4.66 1.52 -6.69
N LYS A 197 -5.44 0.43 -6.68
CA LYS A 197 -5.03 -0.87 -7.25
C LYS A 197 -5.80 -1.26 -8.50
N LEU A 198 -5.10 -1.86 -9.47
CA LEU A 198 -5.70 -2.54 -10.62
C LEU A 198 -5.63 -4.05 -10.39
N TYR A 199 -6.77 -4.72 -10.46
CA TYR A 199 -6.89 -6.17 -10.39
C TYR A 199 -7.13 -6.69 -11.79
N GLY A 200 -6.36 -7.68 -12.24
CA GLY A 200 -6.48 -8.21 -13.59
C GLY A 200 -6.14 -9.69 -13.70
N THR A 201 -6.45 -10.26 -14.86
CA THR A 201 -6.09 -11.62 -15.25
C THR A 201 -5.80 -11.65 -16.74
N TRP A 202 -5.01 -12.63 -17.20
CA TRP A 202 -4.83 -12.89 -18.63
C TRP A 202 -5.86 -13.88 -19.20
N GLY A 203 -6.70 -14.48 -18.33
CA GLY A 203 -7.83 -15.32 -18.73
C GLY A 203 -9.08 -14.52 -19.13
N ASP A 204 -10.24 -15.17 -19.18
CA ASP A 204 -11.51 -14.48 -19.34
C ASP A 204 -11.96 -13.83 -18.01
N PRO A 205 -12.04 -12.48 -17.91
CA PRO A 205 -12.48 -11.83 -16.68
C PRO A 205 -14.01 -11.88 -16.50
N ALA A 206 -14.80 -12.22 -17.53
CA ALA A 206 -16.24 -12.03 -17.50
C ALA A 206 -16.93 -12.77 -16.33
N PRO A 207 -16.63 -14.06 -16.04
CA PRO A 207 -17.28 -14.76 -14.93
C PRO A 207 -17.03 -14.11 -13.57
N VAL A 208 -15.77 -13.82 -13.24
CA VAL A 208 -15.41 -13.17 -11.97
C VAL A 208 -15.96 -11.75 -11.88
N GLN A 209 -16.03 -11.02 -13.00
CA GLN A 209 -16.63 -9.70 -13.02
C GLN A 209 -18.15 -9.73 -12.79
N GLU A 210 -18.89 -10.69 -13.35
CA GLU A 210 -20.33 -10.83 -13.08
C GLU A 210 -20.61 -11.10 -11.59
N GLU A 211 -19.86 -12.00 -10.99
CA GLU A 211 -19.98 -12.31 -9.56
C GLU A 211 -19.59 -11.11 -8.67
N LEU A 212 -18.55 -10.37 -9.06
CA LEU A 212 -18.13 -9.14 -8.36
C LEU A 212 -19.22 -8.07 -8.43
N LEU A 213 -19.85 -7.88 -9.59
CA LEU A 213 -20.97 -6.94 -9.76
C LEU A 213 -22.18 -7.36 -8.91
N ALA A 214 -22.51 -8.64 -8.89
CA ALA A 214 -23.61 -9.16 -8.07
C ALA A 214 -23.35 -8.91 -6.58
N MET A 215 -22.13 -9.21 -6.10
CA MET A 215 -21.72 -8.95 -4.72
C MET A 215 -21.77 -7.44 -4.39
N ALA A 216 -21.17 -6.59 -5.25
CA ALA A 216 -21.07 -5.16 -4.99
C ALA A 216 -22.44 -4.45 -5.03
N ARG A 217 -23.37 -4.87 -5.89
CA ARG A 217 -24.75 -4.33 -5.93
C ARG A 217 -25.55 -4.62 -4.67
N GLY A 218 -25.23 -5.72 -3.96
CA GLY A 218 -25.86 -6.08 -2.70
C GLY A 218 -25.32 -5.33 -1.48
N ARG A 219 -24.37 -4.40 -1.67
CA ARG A 219 -23.68 -3.71 -0.58
C ARG A 219 -24.03 -2.22 -0.54
N GLU A 220 -24.40 -1.75 0.65
CA GLU A 220 -24.65 -0.32 0.89
C GLU A 220 -23.38 0.47 1.26
N ASP A 221 -22.33 -0.24 1.65
CA ASP A 221 -21.04 0.29 2.10
C ASP A 221 -20.00 0.39 0.97
N CYS A 222 -20.39 0.17 -0.28
CA CYS A 222 -19.52 0.22 -1.44
C CYS A 222 -20.14 1.03 -2.58
N HIS A 223 -19.39 1.99 -3.12
CA HIS A 223 -19.77 2.65 -4.37
C HIS A 223 -19.27 1.83 -5.56
N LEU A 224 -20.18 1.56 -6.49
CA LEU A 224 -19.93 0.82 -7.71
C LEU A 224 -20.13 1.72 -8.93
N SER A 225 -19.19 1.67 -9.86
CA SER A 225 -19.34 2.26 -11.21
C SER A 225 -18.77 1.31 -12.25
N VAL A 226 -19.35 1.30 -13.45
CA VAL A 226 -18.87 0.51 -14.59
C VAL A 226 -18.70 1.45 -15.77
N GLN A 227 -17.58 1.32 -16.48
CA GLN A 227 -17.28 2.10 -17.66
C GLN A 227 -16.68 1.20 -18.74
N GLU A 228 -17.02 1.46 -20.01
CA GLU A 228 -16.31 0.88 -21.15
C GLU A 228 -15.15 1.81 -21.55
N ALA A 229 -13.94 1.27 -21.67
CA ALA A 229 -12.77 2.01 -22.13
C ALA A 229 -11.84 1.09 -22.92
N ALA A 230 -11.44 1.53 -24.12
CA ALA A 230 -10.53 0.79 -25.00
C ALA A 230 -10.91 -0.70 -25.23
N GLY A 231 -12.21 -1.00 -25.30
CA GLY A 231 -12.71 -2.37 -25.49
C GLY A 231 -12.74 -3.23 -24.21
N HIS A 232 -12.48 -2.63 -23.05
CA HIS A 232 -12.55 -3.30 -21.76
C HIS A 232 -13.70 -2.74 -20.90
N ARG A 233 -14.40 -3.66 -20.23
CA ARG A 233 -15.28 -3.33 -19.12
C ARG A 233 -14.47 -3.06 -17.87
N ILE A 234 -14.51 -1.82 -17.40
CA ILE A 234 -13.80 -1.34 -16.21
C ILE A 234 -14.79 -1.18 -15.06
N ILE A 235 -14.77 -2.15 -14.15
CA ILE A 235 -15.52 -2.09 -12.89
C ILE A 235 -14.67 -1.32 -11.88
N ARG A 236 -15.24 -0.30 -11.24
CA ARG A 236 -14.55 0.44 -10.16
C ARG A 236 -15.36 0.38 -8.89
N LEU A 237 -14.67 0.09 -7.80
CA LEU A 237 -15.23 0.08 -6.46
C LEU A 237 -14.57 1.18 -5.63
N LYS A 238 -15.33 1.76 -4.70
CA LYS A 238 -14.83 2.70 -3.70
C LYS A 238 -15.51 2.44 -2.37
N SER A 239 -14.72 2.34 -1.29
CA SER A 239 -15.28 2.18 0.06
C SER A 239 -16.16 3.37 0.45
N LYS A 240 -17.27 3.07 1.12
CA LYS A 240 -18.21 4.00 1.75
C LYS A 240 -18.52 3.53 3.17
N GLY A 241 -17.51 3.59 4.04
CA GLY A 241 -17.64 3.14 5.44
C GLY A 241 -17.62 1.62 5.58
N MET A 242 -16.91 0.92 4.69
CA MET A 242 -16.76 -0.53 4.76
C MET A 242 -16.10 -0.96 6.07
N ARG A 243 -16.47 -2.15 6.53
CA ARG A 243 -15.75 -2.85 7.61
C ARG A 243 -14.68 -3.75 7.02
N ALA A 244 -13.52 -3.76 7.68
CA ALA A 244 -12.43 -4.66 7.33
C ALA A 244 -12.85 -6.13 7.51
N PRO A 245 -12.44 -7.02 6.59
CA PRO A 245 -12.48 -8.46 6.84
C PRO A 245 -11.68 -8.81 8.10
N SER A 246 -12.06 -9.91 8.76
CA SER A 246 -11.30 -10.38 9.91
C SER A 246 -9.91 -10.85 9.49
N VAL A 247 -8.95 -10.57 10.36
CA VAL A 247 -7.60 -11.14 10.35
C VAL A 247 -7.38 -11.84 11.69
N PRO A 248 -6.49 -12.84 11.77
CA PRO A 248 -6.11 -13.46 13.03
C PRO A 248 -5.70 -12.39 14.05
N PRO A 249 -6.02 -12.55 15.35
CA PRO A 249 -5.51 -11.64 16.37
C PRO A 249 -3.98 -11.81 16.49
N SER A 250 -3.29 -10.74 16.84
CA SER A 250 -1.88 -10.82 17.20
C SER A 250 -1.70 -11.68 18.46
N ARG A 251 -0.61 -12.46 18.53
CA ARG A 251 -0.20 -13.18 19.75
C ARG A 251 0.06 -12.24 20.94
N HIS A 252 0.27 -10.94 20.68
CA HIS A 252 0.48 -9.89 21.69
C HIS A 252 -0.81 -9.15 22.08
N ALA A 253 -1.98 -9.57 21.59
CA ALA A 253 -3.24 -8.87 21.83
C ALA A 253 -3.60 -8.77 23.33
N ALA A 254 -3.29 -9.79 24.13
CA ALA A 254 -3.68 -9.89 25.53
C ALA A 254 -2.67 -9.29 26.54
N GLU A 255 -1.51 -8.80 26.11
CA GLU A 255 -0.53 -8.20 27.02
C GLU A 255 -1.09 -6.91 27.66
N PRO A 256 -0.92 -6.67 28.97
CA PRO A 256 -1.40 -5.42 29.58
C PRO A 256 -0.74 -4.23 28.91
N GLU A 257 -1.53 -3.23 28.54
CA GLU A 257 -1.01 -1.99 27.95
C GLU A 257 -0.06 -1.34 28.97
N PRO A 258 1.22 -1.09 28.62
CA PRO A 258 2.14 -0.49 29.57
C PRO A 258 1.60 0.88 29.97
N ALA A 259 1.57 1.15 31.28
CA ALA A 259 1.11 2.41 31.81
C ALA A 259 1.82 3.57 31.09
N PRO A 260 1.11 4.66 30.73
CA PRO A 260 1.73 5.81 30.10
C PRO A 260 2.91 6.25 30.96
N VAL A 261 4.09 6.28 30.37
CA VAL A 261 5.29 6.77 31.03
C VAL A 261 5.04 8.24 31.31
N ALA A 262 4.75 8.57 32.57
CA ALA A 262 4.62 9.96 32.98
C ALA A 262 5.87 10.71 32.54
N GLU A 263 5.71 11.73 31.70
CA GLU A 263 6.79 12.64 31.35
C GLU A 263 7.40 13.15 32.66
N ARG A 264 8.64 12.76 32.93
CA ARG A 264 9.42 13.38 33.99
C ARG A 264 9.65 14.82 33.58
N THR A 265 8.81 15.73 34.06
CA THR A 265 9.08 17.17 34.07
C THR A 265 10.43 17.38 34.73
N THR A 266 11.45 17.63 33.91
CA THR A 266 12.75 18.08 34.38
C THR A 266 12.56 19.52 34.84
N VAL A 267 12.49 19.71 36.15
CA VAL A 267 12.55 21.04 36.77
C VAL A 267 13.92 21.63 36.44
N ARG A 268 13.97 22.60 35.53
CA ARG A 268 15.16 23.42 35.29
C ARG A 268 15.49 24.22 36.55
N PRO A 269 16.77 24.31 36.98
CA PRO A 269 17.15 25.23 38.04
C PRO A 269 16.91 26.68 37.60
N SER A 270 16.35 27.49 38.50
CA SER A 270 16.11 28.92 38.31
C SER A 270 17.42 29.71 38.17
N ALA A 271 17.55 30.47 37.08
CA ALA A 271 18.62 31.47 36.92
C ALA A 271 18.32 32.73 37.77
N PRO A 272 19.34 33.48 38.23
CA PRO A 272 19.13 34.65 39.09
C PRO A 272 18.53 35.84 38.32
N ALA A 273 17.69 36.60 39.02
CA ALA A 273 16.88 37.69 38.48
C ALA A 273 17.70 38.93 38.11
N VAL A 274 17.43 39.50 36.93
CA VAL A 274 17.87 40.85 36.51
C VAL A 274 16.64 41.77 36.47
N PRO A 275 16.68 43.00 37.00
CA PRO A 275 15.49 43.84 37.11
C PRO A 275 15.12 44.54 35.79
N GLY A 276 13.93 44.20 35.30
CA GLY A 276 12.84 45.08 34.86
C GLY A 276 13.11 46.26 33.91
N ARG A 277 12.52 46.20 32.70
CA ARG A 277 11.78 47.32 32.09
C ARG A 277 10.52 46.81 31.36
N SER A 278 9.42 47.49 31.64
CA SER A 278 8.00 47.22 31.33
C SER A 278 7.59 47.66 29.90
N LEU A 279 6.74 46.93 29.14
CA LEU A 279 5.27 47.07 28.93
C LEU A 279 4.93 46.53 27.50
N PRO A 280 3.66 46.35 27.06
CA PRO A 280 2.55 45.54 27.58
C PRO A 280 2.10 44.41 26.61
N ARG A 281 1.26 43.50 27.15
CA ARG A 281 0.63 42.35 26.49
C ARG A 281 -0.33 42.70 25.35
N ARG A 282 -0.31 41.94 24.25
CA ARG A 282 -1.52 41.59 23.47
C ARG A 282 -1.52 40.13 23.01
N ILE A 283 -2.52 39.45 23.56
CA ILE A 283 -3.26 38.22 23.23
C ILE A 283 -3.01 37.57 21.86
N ALA A 284 -2.86 36.25 21.92
CA ALA A 284 -2.87 35.29 20.82
C ALA A 284 -4.26 35.07 20.23
N ALA A 285 -4.32 34.73 18.94
CA ALA A 285 -5.38 33.93 18.36
C ALA A 285 -4.83 33.22 17.11
N ASP A 286 -4.57 31.91 17.30
CA ASP A 286 -4.82 30.75 16.43
C ASP A 286 -4.92 30.99 14.91
N LEU A 287 -4.02 30.42 14.10
CA LEU A 287 -4.02 29.01 13.64
C LEU A 287 -5.33 28.59 12.97
N LEU A 288 -5.47 28.91 11.67
CA LEU A 288 -6.20 28.10 10.70
C LEU A 288 -5.52 28.19 9.30
N PRO A 289 -5.63 27.12 8.48
CA PRO A 289 -4.70 26.76 7.41
C PRO A 289 -4.95 27.48 6.07
N PRO A 290 -3.92 27.74 5.24
CA PRO A 290 -4.13 28.36 3.95
C PRO A 290 -4.44 27.32 2.87
N LEU A 291 -5.72 27.10 2.60
CA LEU A 291 -6.19 26.89 1.23
C LEU A 291 -6.85 28.18 0.73
N LEU A 292 -6.55 28.51 -0.53
CA LEU A 292 -7.20 29.46 -1.45
C LEU A 292 -6.39 30.69 -1.87
N THR A 293 -6.45 30.89 -3.19
CA THR A 293 -6.29 32.13 -3.96
C THR A 293 -4.89 32.67 -4.28
N ARG A 294 -4.29 32.12 -5.36
CA ARG A 294 -3.56 32.94 -6.34
C ARG A 294 -4.54 33.51 -7.35
N ALA A 295 -5.19 34.60 -6.98
CA ALA A 295 -5.73 35.58 -7.91
C ALA A 295 -5.58 36.94 -7.24
N ILE A 296 -5.26 37.98 -8.02
CA ILE A 296 -5.08 39.39 -7.64
C ILE A 296 -3.64 39.77 -7.22
N ARG A 297 -2.77 39.83 -8.23
CA ARG A 297 -1.66 40.81 -8.26
C ARG A 297 -1.37 41.28 -9.69
N SER A 298 -2.40 41.83 -10.35
CA SER A 298 -2.29 42.57 -11.61
C SER A 298 -3.35 43.67 -11.69
N SER A 299 -3.30 44.63 -10.77
CA SER A 299 -4.12 45.86 -10.86
C SER A 299 -3.38 47.12 -10.38
N ARG A 300 -2.09 47.22 -10.73
CA ARG A 300 -1.33 48.49 -10.67
C ARG A 300 -0.66 48.92 -11.98
N ALA A 301 -1.03 48.29 -13.11
CA ALA A 301 -0.54 48.64 -14.45
C ALA A 301 -1.64 49.11 -15.43
N ALA A 302 -2.78 49.59 -14.94
CA ALA A 302 -3.90 50.07 -15.79
C ALA A 302 -4.50 51.42 -15.33
N ARG A 303 -3.67 52.34 -14.81
CA ARG A 303 -4.07 53.75 -14.55
C ARG A 303 -3.01 54.79 -14.95
N ARG A 304 -2.27 54.52 -16.03
CA ARG A 304 -1.31 55.48 -16.60
C ARG A 304 -1.26 55.46 -18.13
N SER A 305 -2.43 55.31 -18.76
CA SER A 305 -2.65 55.42 -20.22
C SER A 305 -3.99 56.12 -20.54
N ALA A 306 -4.36 57.11 -19.73
CA ALA A 306 -5.48 57.99 -20.01
C ALA A 306 -5.19 59.36 -19.39
N ARG A 307 -4.28 60.11 -20.04
CA ARG A 307 -4.00 61.56 -20.01
C ARG A 307 -2.54 61.76 -20.46
N GLY A 308 -2.38 62.11 -21.73
CA GLY A 308 -1.11 62.26 -22.42
C GLY A 308 -1.23 61.71 -23.82
#